data_AF-A0AA38LBN4-F1
#
_entry.id   AF-A0AA38LBN4-F1
#
_cell.length_a   1.000
_cell.length_b   1.000
_cell.length_c   1.000
_cell.angle_alpha   90.00
_cell.angle_beta   90.00
_cell.angle_gamma   90.00
#
_symmetry.space_group_name_H-M   'P 1'
#
loop_
_entity.id
_entity.type
_entity.pdbx_description
1 polymer ?
#
loop_
_entity_poly.entity_id
_entity_poly.type
_entity_poly.pdbx_seq_one_letter_code
_entity_poly.pdbx_strand_id
1 'polypeptide(L)'
;AALSNTSIPKVEVVPGTSPDQQEDVGISDEEFSHLDTSGVRVIVTLTKVGMAYIVDATLEEESQMRSAVSVSFNKLGHVCGLTKRGGAGLDPSIVLAMISVAKHVGQRLTTLVDSEIAAAEA
;
A
#
# COMPACT_ATOMS: atom_id res chain seq x y z
N ALA A 1 3.08 -4.59 -5.79
CA ALA A 1 3.52 -4.71 -7.21
C ALA A 1 4.95 -4.20 -7.36
N ALA A 2 5.19 -2.89 -7.60
CA ALA A 2 6.56 -2.38 -7.86
C ALA A 2 7.59 -2.75 -6.77
N LEU A 3 7.22 -2.61 -5.49
CA LEU A 3 8.11 -3.00 -4.37
C LEU A 3 8.51 -4.49 -4.40
N SER A 4 7.61 -5.37 -4.82
CA SER A 4 7.88 -6.81 -4.91
C SER A 4 8.87 -7.11 -6.04
N ASN A 5 8.73 -6.40 -7.15
CA ASN A 5 9.63 -6.49 -8.30
C ASN A 5 10.94 -5.65 -8.14
N THR A 6 11.16 -5.02 -6.99
CA THR A 6 12.36 -4.19 -6.78
C THR A 6 13.54 -5.06 -6.41
N SER A 7 14.59 -5.02 -7.23
CA SER A 7 15.88 -5.64 -6.96
C SER A 7 16.85 -4.59 -6.42
N ILE A 8 17.34 -4.80 -5.20
CA ILE A 8 18.29 -3.92 -4.51
C ILE A 8 19.70 -4.50 -4.74
N PRO A 9 20.63 -3.76 -5.37
CA PRO A 9 21.98 -4.25 -5.59
C PRO A 9 22.69 -4.45 -4.24
N LYS A 10 23.51 -5.49 -4.15
CA LYS A 10 24.33 -5.70 -2.97
C LYS A 10 25.37 -4.59 -2.87
N VAL A 11 25.47 -4.00 -1.69
CA VAL A 11 26.45 -2.96 -1.37
C VAL A 11 27.39 -3.50 -0.30
N GLU A 12 28.70 -3.41 -0.55
CA GLU A 12 29.75 -3.74 0.40
C GLU A 12 30.44 -2.44 0.81
N VAL A 13 30.39 -2.13 2.10
CA VAL A 13 31.06 -0.94 2.66
C VAL A 13 32.30 -1.41 3.39
N VAL A 14 33.47 -1.01 2.89
CA VAL A 14 34.75 -1.27 3.53
C VAL A 14 35.13 -0.04 4.36
N PRO A 15 35.11 -0.14 5.71
CA PRO A 15 35.45 0.99 6.56
C PRO A 15 36.92 1.38 6.37
N GLY A 16 37.20 2.69 6.39
CA GLY A 16 38.56 3.22 6.32
C GLY A 16 39.41 2.71 7.48
N THR A 17 40.69 2.40 7.21
CA THR A 17 41.59 1.84 8.24
C THR A 17 42.25 2.91 9.13
N SER A 18 42.02 4.20 8.82
CA SER A 18 42.52 5.35 9.58
C SER A 18 41.51 6.51 9.56
N PRO A 19 41.56 7.45 10.51
CA PRO A 19 40.60 8.56 10.61
C PRO A 19 40.61 9.52 9.41
N ASP A 20 41.66 9.49 8.58
CA ASP A 20 41.80 10.32 7.39
C ASP A 20 41.38 9.58 6.10
N GLN A 21 41.07 8.28 6.18
CA GLN A 21 40.72 7.44 5.04
C GLN A 21 39.19 7.30 4.93
N GLN A 22 38.63 7.71 3.79
CA GLN A 22 37.19 7.55 3.52
C GLN A 22 36.80 6.08 3.39
N GLU A 23 35.55 5.78 3.72
CA GLU A 23 34.92 4.49 3.47
C GLU A 23 34.88 4.23 1.95
N ASP A 24 35.20 3.00 1.56
CA ASP A 24 35.07 2.54 0.18
C ASP A 24 33.73 1.80 0.02
N VAL A 25 32.98 2.11 -1.03
CA VAL A 25 31.64 1.59 -1.27
C VAL A 25 31.63 0.85 -2.60
N GLY A 26 31.62 -0.48 -2.54
CA GLY A 26 31.46 -1.35 -3.69
C GLY A 26 29.98 -1.66 -3.93
N ILE A 27 29.56 -1.59 -5.19
CA ILE A 27 28.21 -1.98 -5.63
C ILE A 27 28.36 -3.17 -6.58
N SER A 28 27.62 -4.26 -6.36
CA SER A 28 27.62 -5.42 -7.25
C SER A 28 26.66 -5.22 -8.43
N ASP A 29 27.11 -5.60 -9.63
CA ASP A 29 26.30 -5.59 -10.86
C ASP A 29 25.52 -6.92 -11.07
N GLU A 30 25.87 -7.96 -10.32
CA GLU A 30 25.31 -9.32 -10.50
C GLU A 30 24.50 -9.81 -9.28
N GLU A 31 24.82 -9.32 -8.07
CA GLU A 31 24.15 -9.74 -6.84
C GLU A 31 23.06 -8.75 -6.43
N PHE A 32 21.81 -9.23 -6.37
CA PHE A 32 20.66 -8.45 -5.96
C PHE A 32 19.88 -9.15 -4.84
N SER A 33 19.21 -8.35 -4.02
CA SER A 33 18.28 -8.81 -2.99
C SER A 33 16.91 -8.17 -3.20
N HIS A 34 15.84 -8.90 -2.89
CA HIS A 34 14.48 -8.36 -2.96
C HIS A 34 14.06 -7.73 -1.64
N LEU A 35 13.22 -6.70 -1.71
CA LEU A 35 12.62 -6.11 -0.52
C LEU A 35 11.61 -7.09 0.11
N ASP A 36 11.64 -7.22 1.44
CA ASP A 36 10.55 -7.91 2.13
C ASP A 36 9.24 -7.11 1.99
N THR A 37 8.30 -7.66 1.21
CA THR A 37 6.99 -7.06 0.98
C THR A 37 5.87 -7.66 1.83
N SER A 38 6.19 -8.46 2.84
CA SER A 38 5.23 -9.04 3.78
C SER A 38 4.35 -7.99 4.48
N GLY A 39 4.93 -6.81 4.77
CA GLY A 39 4.25 -5.67 5.40
C GLY A 39 3.54 -4.71 4.44
N VAL A 40 3.58 -4.97 3.12
CA VAL A 40 2.96 -4.08 2.12
C VAL A 40 1.45 -4.13 2.24
N ARG A 41 0.82 -2.96 2.07
CA ARG A 41 -0.60 -2.74 2.32
C ARG A 41 -1.36 -2.49 1.03
N VAL A 42 -2.60 -2.97 0.98
CA VAL A 42 -3.59 -2.54 -0.01
C VAL A 42 -4.45 -1.46 0.60
N ILE A 43 -4.76 -0.41 -0.16
CA ILE A 43 -5.65 0.68 0.26
C ILE A 43 -6.94 0.58 -0.53
N VAL A 44 -8.07 0.57 0.18
CA VAL A 44 -9.41 0.61 -0.41
C VAL A 44 -10.06 1.94 -0.04
N THR A 45 -10.56 2.66 -1.05
CA THR A 45 -11.24 3.94 -0.87
C THR A 45 -12.73 3.79 -1.06
N LEU A 46 -13.51 4.28 -0.09
CA LEU A 46 -14.97 4.35 -0.15
C LEU A 46 -15.42 5.81 -0.17
N THR A 47 -16.17 6.17 -1.19
CA THR A 47 -16.63 7.54 -1.44
C THR A 47 -18.11 7.66 -1.10
N LYS A 48 -18.46 8.63 -0.25
CA LYS A 48 -19.84 8.93 0.13
C LYS A 48 -20.50 9.81 -0.92
N VAL A 49 -21.52 9.27 -1.60
CA VAL A 49 -22.34 9.96 -2.59
C VAL A 49 -23.82 9.86 -2.18
N GLY A 50 -24.48 11.00 -1.97
CA GLY A 50 -25.88 11.03 -1.51
C GLY A 50 -26.10 10.25 -0.21
N MET A 51 -26.96 9.23 -0.24
CA MET A 51 -27.24 8.33 0.89
C MET A 51 -26.40 7.04 0.89
N ALA A 52 -25.73 6.70 -0.21
CA ALA A 52 -24.89 5.50 -0.33
C ALA A 52 -23.39 5.80 -0.21
N TYR A 53 -22.56 4.76 -0.27
CA TYR A 53 -21.13 4.85 -0.49
C TYR A 53 -20.69 3.83 -1.54
N ILE A 54 -19.65 4.17 -2.29
CA ILE A 54 -19.17 3.43 -3.45
C ILE A 54 -17.69 3.10 -3.25
N VAL A 55 -17.28 1.88 -3.58
CA VAL A 55 -15.88 1.46 -3.56
C VAL A 55 -15.25 1.83 -4.90
N ASP A 56 -14.03 2.39 -4.89
CA ASP A 56 -13.28 2.74 -6.11
C ASP A 56 -14.07 3.65 -7.06
N ALA A 57 -14.53 4.77 -6.51
CA ALA A 57 -15.40 5.69 -7.23
C ALA A 57 -14.70 6.29 -8.46
N THR A 58 -15.44 6.42 -9.57
CA THR A 58 -14.94 7.10 -10.78
C THR A 58 -14.78 8.60 -10.54
N LEU A 59 -14.09 9.30 -11.44
CA LEU A 59 -13.93 10.76 -11.35
C LEU A 59 -15.28 11.50 -11.30
N GLU A 60 -16.27 11.00 -12.05
CA GLU A 60 -17.62 11.56 -12.07
C GLU A 60 -18.33 11.36 -10.72
N GLU A 61 -18.20 10.18 -10.12
CA GLU A 61 -18.78 9.87 -8.80
C GLU A 61 -18.09 10.65 -7.69
N GLU A 62 -16.76 10.78 -7.76
CA GLU A 62 -15.98 11.60 -6.86
C GLU A 62 -16.33 13.08 -6.98
N SER A 63 -16.69 13.59 -8.16
CA SER A 63 -17.11 14.99 -8.32
C SER A 63 -18.36 15.34 -7.49
N GLN A 64 -19.18 14.33 -7.17
CA GLN A 64 -20.41 14.48 -6.39
C GLN A 64 -20.22 14.13 -4.91
N MET A 65 -18.99 13.82 -4.49
CA MET A 65 -18.71 13.40 -3.12
C MET A 65 -18.74 14.56 -2.13
N ARG A 66 -19.04 14.25 -0.87
CA ARG A 66 -18.76 15.17 0.26
C ARG A 66 -17.70 14.65 1.23
N SER A 67 -17.47 13.34 1.26
CA SER A 67 -16.48 12.70 2.10
C SER A 67 -16.11 11.32 1.57
N ALA A 68 -14.89 10.89 1.81
CA ALA A 68 -14.44 9.54 1.50
C ALA A 68 -13.49 9.04 2.58
N VAL A 69 -13.41 7.73 2.72
CA VAL A 69 -12.56 7.04 3.69
C VAL A 69 -11.67 6.07 2.92
N SER A 70 -10.36 6.22 3.09
CA SER A 70 -9.37 5.27 2.59
C SER A 70 -8.87 4.44 3.76
N VAL A 71 -8.96 3.11 3.64
CA VAL A 71 -8.55 2.16 4.68
C VAL A 71 -7.46 1.27 4.11
N SER A 72 -6.37 1.12 4.87
CA SER A 72 -5.25 0.27 4.49
C SER A 72 -5.26 -1.05 5.24
N PHE A 73 -4.92 -2.15 4.56
CA PHE A 73 -4.91 -3.50 5.10
C PHE A 73 -3.57 -4.17 4.82
N ASN A 74 -3.06 -4.96 5.76
CA ASN A 74 -1.96 -5.89 5.52
C ASN A 74 -2.48 -7.24 4.99
N LYS A 75 -1.55 -8.17 4.69
CA LYS A 75 -1.88 -9.53 4.22
C LYS A 75 -2.73 -10.37 5.19
N LEU A 76 -2.72 -10.04 6.48
CA LEU A 76 -3.56 -10.69 7.50
C LEU A 76 -4.97 -10.09 7.57
N GLY A 77 -5.28 -9.05 6.79
CA GLY A 77 -6.55 -8.33 6.84
C GLY A 77 -6.71 -7.41 8.05
N HIS A 78 -5.61 -7.06 8.73
CA HIS A 78 -5.61 -6.06 9.80
C HIS A 78 -5.57 -4.65 9.21
N VAL A 79 -6.37 -3.76 9.79
CA VAL A 79 -6.34 -2.33 9.44
C VAL A 79 -5.02 -1.73 9.92
N CYS A 80 -4.31 -1.07 9.02
CA CYS A 80 -3.00 -0.48 9.29
C CYS A 80 -3.00 1.05 9.23
N GLY A 81 -4.13 1.66 8.88
CA GLY A 81 -4.24 3.09 8.67
C GLY A 81 -5.57 3.44 8.06
N LEU A 82 -6.08 4.62 8.41
CA LEU A 82 -7.35 5.15 7.95
C LEU A 82 -7.19 6.65 7.74
N THR A 83 -7.63 7.13 6.57
CA THR A 83 -7.62 8.55 6.23
C THR A 83 -8.99 8.95 5.73
N LYS A 84 -9.58 9.99 6.31
CA LYS A 84 -10.80 10.62 5.81
C LYS A 84 -10.44 11.87 5.01
N ARG A 85 -11.03 12.00 3.82
CA ARG A 85 -10.93 13.19 2.97
C ARG A 85 -12.31 13.81 2.72
N GLY A 86 -12.33 15.06 2.26
CA GLY A 86 -13.55 15.85 2.01
C GLY A 86 -13.96 16.72 3.21
N GLY A 87 -14.86 17.68 2.97
CA GLY A 87 -15.21 18.72 3.96
C GLY A 87 -16.34 18.34 4.92
N ALA A 88 -17.19 17.36 4.59
CA ALA A 88 -18.35 17.01 5.42
C ALA A 88 -17.99 16.04 6.57
N GLY A 89 -18.80 16.02 7.63
CA GLY A 89 -18.70 14.96 8.64
C GLY A 89 -19.20 13.61 8.12
N LEU A 90 -18.76 12.52 8.74
CA LEU A 90 -19.34 11.19 8.59
C LEU A 90 -19.82 10.70 9.94
N ASP A 91 -20.99 10.07 9.96
CA ASP A 91 -21.46 9.37 11.14
C ASP A 91 -20.51 8.20 11.48
N PRO A 92 -20.12 8.01 12.75
CA PRO A 92 -19.22 6.92 13.14
C PRO A 92 -19.71 5.53 12.72
N SER A 93 -21.02 5.29 12.74
CA SER A 93 -21.61 4.00 12.32
C SER A 93 -21.37 3.73 10.84
N ILE A 94 -21.42 4.79 10.02
CA ILE A 94 -21.12 4.69 8.59
C ILE A 94 -19.62 4.43 8.37
N VAL A 95 -18.75 5.03 9.17
CA VAL A 95 -17.30 4.75 9.11
C VAL A 95 -17.03 3.28 9.44
N LEU A 96 -17.67 2.73 10.48
CA LEU A 96 -17.54 1.31 10.82
C LEU A 96 -18.05 0.39 9.70
N ALA A 97 -19.19 0.73 9.09
CA ALA A 97 -19.71 0.00 7.93
C ALA A 97 -18.74 0.06 6.74
N MET A 98 -18.18 1.24 6.45
CA MET A 98 -17.18 1.42 5.39
C MET A 98 -15.93 0.58 5.65
N ILE A 99 -15.42 0.53 6.89
CA ILE A 99 -14.27 -0.32 7.25
C ILE A 99 -14.57 -1.79 7.03
N SER A 100 -15.78 -2.25 7.39
CA SER A 100 -16.18 -3.65 7.18
C SER A 100 -16.21 -4.02 5.70
N VAL A 101 -16.78 -3.15 4.85
CA VAL A 101 -16.80 -3.36 3.39
C VAL A 101 -15.38 -3.29 2.82
N ALA A 102 -14.59 -2.29 3.25
CA ALA A 102 -13.21 -2.13 2.85
C ALA A 102 -12.36 -3.37 3.17
N LYS A 103 -12.56 -3.99 4.33
CA LYS A 103 -11.85 -5.20 4.74
C LYS A 103 -12.15 -6.36 3.80
N HIS A 104 -13.43 -6.57 3.48
CA HIS A 104 -13.84 -7.65 2.59
C HIS A 104 -13.24 -7.49 1.19
N VAL A 105 -13.28 -6.28 0.63
CA VAL A 105 -12.68 -5.98 -0.67
C VAL A 105 -11.15 -6.07 -0.61
N GLY A 106 -10.54 -5.49 0.42
CA GLY A 106 -9.10 -5.45 0.60
C GLY A 106 -8.46 -6.84 0.66
N GLN A 107 -9.07 -7.77 1.40
CA GLN A 107 -8.60 -9.16 1.46
C GLN A 107 -8.61 -9.83 0.08
N ARG A 108 -9.67 -9.64 -0.72
CA ARG A 108 -9.76 -10.19 -2.08
C ARG A 108 -8.71 -9.57 -3.02
N LEU A 109 -8.53 -8.26 -2.93
CA LEU A 109 -7.52 -7.54 -3.72
C LEU A 109 -6.10 -7.97 -3.36
N THR A 110 -5.80 -8.18 -2.08
CA THR A 110 -4.48 -8.67 -1.66
C THR A 110 -4.16 -10.03 -2.29
N THR A 111 -5.10 -10.99 -2.22
CA THR A 111 -4.91 -12.30 -2.84
C THR A 111 -4.73 -12.20 -4.36
N LEU A 112 -5.52 -11.35 -5.03
CA LEU A 112 -5.41 -11.15 -6.47
C LEU A 112 -4.05 -10.55 -6.85
N VAL A 113 -3.63 -9.47 -6.19
CA VAL A 113 -2.35 -8.82 -6.47
C VAL A 113 -1.18 -9.77 -6.22
N ASP A 114 -1.20 -10.54 -5.14
CA ASP A 114 -0.15 -11.53 -4.86
C ASP A 114 -0.12 -12.63 -5.95
N SER A 115 -1.27 -13.07 -6.44
CA SER A 115 -1.37 -14.05 -7.55
C SER A 115 -0.81 -13.49 -8.86
N GLU A 116 -1.14 -12.25 -9.22
CA GLU A 116 -0.66 -11.62 -10.46
C GLU A 116 0.85 -11.34 -10.41
N ILE A 117 1.38 -10.98 -9.22
CA ILE A 117 2.83 -10.82 -9.03
C ILE A 117 3.54 -12.16 -9.25
N ALA A 118 3.07 -13.22 -8.60
CA ALA A 118 3.66 -14.55 -8.76
C ALA A 118 3.59 -15.07 -10.21
N ALA A 119 2.51 -14.75 -10.94
CA ALA A 119 2.37 -15.12 -12.35
C ALA A 119 3.33 -14.34 -13.28
N ALA A 120 3.68 -13.10 -12.93
CA ALA A 120 4.63 -12.28 -13.69
C ALA A 120 6.11 -12.65 -13.45
N GLU A 121 6.40 -13.33 -12.34
CA GLU A 121 7.74 -13.79 -11.95
C GLU A 121 8.07 -15.21 -12.46
N ALA A 122 7.08 -15.95 -12.97
CA ALA A 122 7.21 -17.29 -13.54
C ALA A 122 7.61 -17.28 -15.02
#